data_AF-R6RJ69-F1
#
_entry.id   AF-R6RJ69-F1
#
_cell.length_a   1.000
_cell.length_b   1.000
_cell.length_c   1.000
_cell.angle_alpha   90.00
_cell.angle_beta   90.00
_cell.angle_gamma   90.00
#
_symmetry.space_group_name_H-M   'P 1'
#
loop_
_entity.id
_entity.type
_entity.pdbx_description
1 polymer ?
#
loop_
_entity_poly.entity_id
_entity_poly.type
_entity_poly.pdbx_seq_one_letter_code
_entity_poly.pdbx_strand_id
1 'polypeptide(L)'
;MMKISKEGLYVHIPFCNKICSYCNFSKLLYSNKFSSKYLIALKNELKKYNNYTFKSIYIGGGTPSSLSYEEEEFLFNVLLPYQDNSFITIEINPDIEEEKIKLFKKYNVKRVSIGVQSFNKNILSLINRDSDFDKIKHLILLLNKYDIYDINLDLMYGFKNQTLNELEEDLNKFTSLKIKHISTYCLQLEESTLLNNMHYELPDDEIIRKQYDFIVNFLKKKGFFRYEVSNFAKDNYQSKHNLIYWNNHEYGGVGLNASSYINNIRRTNTKNLSSYLEGNYQDYEEILSLDDQEFYFIMLGLRKEKGISLSEYKKLFKKDFLICYKDKLDDLLKNKDLILDNDNLYVNEDKMFILDYFLRKLLF
;
A
#
# COMPACT_ATOMS: atom_id res chain seq x y z
N MET A 1 -24.07 -7.40 22.10
CA MET A 1 -22.87 -6.69 22.63
C MET A 1 -22.43 -5.66 21.60
N MET A 2 -22.05 -4.44 22.02
CA MET A 2 -21.49 -3.45 21.10
C MET A 2 -20.10 -3.92 20.64
N LYS A 3 -19.84 -3.86 19.33
CA LYS A 3 -18.53 -4.20 18.75
C LYS A 3 -17.52 -3.09 19.04
N ILE A 4 -16.24 -3.46 19.18
CA ILE A 4 -15.12 -2.54 19.39
C ILE A 4 -14.65 -2.02 18.02
N SER A 5 -14.63 -0.70 17.84
CA SER A 5 -14.11 -0.10 16.60
C SER A 5 -12.57 -0.10 16.60
N LYS A 6 -11.96 -0.56 15.50
CA LYS A 6 -10.51 -0.57 15.22
C LYS A 6 -10.22 0.26 13.97
N GLU A 7 -8.95 0.63 13.75
CA GLU A 7 -8.60 1.58 12.70
C GLU A 7 -8.76 0.99 11.29
N GLY A 8 -8.26 -0.23 11.05
CA GLY A 8 -8.21 -0.80 9.70
C GLY A 8 -8.44 -2.30 9.62
N LEU A 9 -8.99 -2.77 8.50
CA LEU A 9 -9.01 -4.18 8.09
C LEU A 9 -8.43 -4.30 6.68
N TYR A 10 -7.36 -5.08 6.55
CA TYR A 10 -6.84 -5.49 5.24
C TYR A 10 -7.46 -6.83 4.84
N VAL A 11 -7.94 -6.89 3.59
CA VAL A 11 -8.57 -8.06 3.00
C VAL A 11 -7.76 -8.43 1.75
N HIS A 12 -7.01 -9.52 1.86
CA HIS A 12 -6.19 -10.00 0.75
C HIS A 12 -7.00 -10.89 -0.19
N ILE A 13 -7.05 -10.53 -1.47
CA ILE A 13 -7.64 -11.30 -2.56
C ILE A 13 -6.49 -11.67 -3.53
N PRO A 14 -6.03 -12.93 -3.56
CA PRO A 14 -4.79 -13.29 -4.23
C PRO A 14 -4.98 -13.51 -5.74
N PHE A 15 -6.17 -13.36 -6.29
CA PHE A 15 -6.45 -13.74 -7.68
C PHE A 15 -6.11 -12.63 -8.67
N CYS A 16 -5.45 -13.00 -9.76
CA CYS A 16 -5.18 -12.13 -10.91
C CYS A 16 -5.62 -12.82 -12.20
N ASN A 17 -6.12 -12.05 -13.16
CA ASN A 17 -6.31 -12.55 -14.53
C ASN A 17 -4.98 -12.88 -15.24
N LYS A 18 -3.93 -12.14 -14.87
CA LYS A 18 -2.58 -12.29 -15.42
C LYS A 18 -1.53 -11.95 -14.36
N ILE A 19 -0.42 -12.68 -14.33
CA ILE A 19 0.66 -12.44 -13.37
C ILE A 19 1.69 -11.48 -13.98
N CYS A 20 1.88 -10.32 -13.34
CA CYS A 20 2.91 -9.36 -13.73
C CYS A 20 4.31 -9.91 -13.41
N SER A 21 5.28 -9.66 -14.29
CA SER A 21 6.61 -10.28 -14.16
C SER A 21 7.44 -9.77 -12.97
N TYR A 22 7.11 -8.59 -12.43
CA TYR A 22 7.76 -7.97 -11.27
C TYR A 22 7.06 -8.26 -9.93
N CYS A 23 5.85 -8.84 -9.95
CA CYS A 23 5.00 -8.87 -8.76
C CYS A 23 5.49 -9.89 -7.72
N ASN A 24 5.80 -9.43 -6.51
CA ASN A 24 6.21 -10.29 -5.38
C ASN A 24 5.07 -10.57 -4.37
N PHE A 25 3.84 -10.10 -4.61
CA PHE A 25 2.73 -10.36 -3.69
C PHE A 25 2.39 -11.87 -3.61
N SER A 26 1.52 -12.24 -2.66
CA SER A 26 0.89 -13.56 -2.69
C SER A 26 -0.20 -13.52 -3.77
N LYS A 27 0.00 -14.27 -4.86
CA LYS A 27 -0.88 -14.20 -6.04
C LYS A 27 -1.07 -15.56 -6.69
N LEU A 28 -2.23 -15.72 -7.30
CA LEU A 28 -2.72 -16.92 -7.99
C LEU A 28 -3.42 -16.47 -9.27
N LEU A 29 -3.36 -17.30 -10.31
CA LEU A 29 -4.24 -17.09 -11.46
C LEU A 29 -5.69 -17.33 -11.04
N TYR A 30 -6.58 -16.49 -11.53
CA TYR A 30 -8.01 -16.62 -11.26
C TYR A 30 -8.52 -17.98 -11.73
N SER A 31 -9.30 -18.62 -10.87
CA SER A 31 -10.00 -19.86 -11.14
C SER A 31 -11.24 -19.89 -10.28
N ASN A 32 -12.42 -19.86 -10.90
CA ASN A 32 -13.71 -19.81 -10.19
C ASN A 32 -13.82 -20.87 -9.07
N LYS A 33 -13.32 -22.09 -9.32
CA LYS A 33 -13.30 -23.18 -8.32
C LYS A 33 -12.48 -22.81 -7.07
N PHE A 34 -11.32 -22.18 -7.24
CA PHE A 34 -10.46 -21.82 -6.12
C PHE A 34 -10.90 -20.51 -5.47
N SER A 35 -11.33 -19.50 -6.24
CA SER A 35 -11.83 -18.24 -5.70
C SER A 35 -13.07 -18.40 -4.85
N SER A 36 -14.04 -19.20 -5.30
CA SER A 36 -15.24 -19.50 -4.51
C SER A 36 -14.91 -20.20 -3.19
N LYS A 37 -14.04 -21.23 -3.20
CA LYS A 37 -13.58 -21.88 -1.97
C LYS A 37 -12.83 -20.92 -1.03
N TYR A 38 -12.00 -20.06 -1.62
CA TYR A 38 -11.23 -19.07 -0.89
C TYR A 38 -12.12 -18.04 -0.18
N LEU A 39 -13.16 -17.53 -0.84
CA LEU A 39 -14.09 -16.58 -0.25
C LEU A 39 -14.89 -17.20 0.91
N ILE A 40 -15.20 -18.49 0.85
CA ILE A 40 -15.78 -19.22 1.99
C ILE A 40 -14.79 -19.33 3.14
N ALA A 41 -13.52 -19.67 2.86
CA ALA A 41 -12.48 -19.72 3.89
C ALA A 41 -12.24 -18.34 4.53
N LEU A 42 -12.22 -17.26 3.72
CA LEU A 42 -12.11 -15.88 4.17
C LEU A 42 -13.29 -15.46 5.05
N LYS A 43 -14.53 -15.81 4.66
CA LYS A 43 -15.72 -15.60 5.50
C LYS A 43 -15.61 -16.29 6.86
N ASN A 44 -15.04 -17.51 6.88
CA ASN A 44 -14.82 -18.24 8.13
C ASN A 44 -13.72 -17.59 8.98
N GLU A 45 -12.61 -17.18 8.37
CA GLU A 45 -11.52 -16.49 9.05
C GLU A 45 -12.00 -15.19 9.72
N LEU A 46 -12.81 -14.39 9.01
CA LEU A 46 -13.35 -13.12 9.51
C LEU A 46 -14.09 -13.25 10.84
N LYS A 47 -14.61 -14.43 11.19
CA LYS A 47 -15.24 -14.69 12.49
C LYS A 47 -14.33 -14.37 13.67
N LYS A 48 -12.99 -14.43 13.49
CA LYS A 48 -12.01 -14.01 14.51
C LYS A 48 -12.15 -12.53 14.90
N TYR A 49 -12.78 -11.73 14.03
CA TYR A 49 -13.05 -10.33 14.24
C TYR A 49 -14.53 -10.03 14.53
N ASN A 50 -15.34 -11.01 14.93
CA ASN A 50 -16.77 -10.80 15.21
C ASN A 50 -17.06 -9.72 16.27
N ASN A 51 -16.12 -9.50 17.19
CA ASN A 51 -16.21 -8.47 18.22
C ASN A 51 -15.74 -7.09 17.75
N TYR A 52 -15.28 -6.96 16.51
CA TYR A 52 -14.73 -5.72 15.96
C TYR A 52 -15.52 -5.18 14.77
N THR A 53 -15.44 -3.87 14.60
CA THR A 53 -15.72 -3.15 13.35
C THR A 53 -14.51 -2.30 12.99
N PHE A 54 -14.44 -1.83 11.74
CA PHE A 54 -13.25 -1.14 11.23
C PHE A 54 -13.59 0.16 10.54
N LYS A 55 -12.87 1.24 10.85
CA LYS A 55 -13.05 2.56 10.22
C LYS A 55 -12.54 2.62 8.79
N SER A 56 -11.57 1.78 8.43
CA SER A 56 -11.06 1.63 7.07
C SER A 56 -11.04 0.15 6.69
N ILE A 57 -11.47 -0.16 5.47
CA ILE A 57 -11.33 -1.50 4.88
C ILE A 57 -10.59 -1.35 3.56
N TYR A 58 -9.50 -2.09 3.39
CA TYR A 58 -8.73 -2.10 2.16
C TYR A 58 -8.76 -3.50 1.56
N ILE A 59 -9.28 -3.59 0.35
CA ILE A 59 -9.38 -4.83 -0.42
C ILE A 59 -8.30 -4.77 -1.48
N GLY A 60 -7.26 -5.61 -1.34
CA GLY A 60 -6.09 -5.59 -2.22
C GLY A 60 -5.50 -6.98 -2.41
N GLY A 61 -4.27 -7.06 -2.95
CA GLY A 61 -3.49 -8.29 -2.98
C GLY A 61 -2.98 -8.64 -4.37
N GLY A 62 -3.58 -9.65 -5.00
CA GLY A 62 -3.41 -9.89 -6.42
C GLY A 62 -4.11 -8.79 -7.21
N THR A 63 -5.35 -9.02 -7.61
CA THR A 63 -6.23 -7.96 -8.10
C THR A 63 -7.66 -8.32 -7.74
N PRO A 64 -8.24 -7.72 -6.69
CA PRO A 64 -9.62 -7.96 -6.25
C PRO A 64 -10.66 -7.93 -7.39
N SER A 65 -10.52 -6.99 -8.33
CA SER A 65 -11.41 -6.86 -9.48
C SER A 65 -11.38 -8.04 -10.46
N SER A 66 -10.51 -9.04 -10.27
CA SER A 66 -10.49 -10.29 -11.06
C SER A 66 -11.60 -11.27 -10.67
N LEU A 67 -12.16 -11.16 -9.46
CA LEU A 67 -13.30 -11.99 -9.01
C LEU A 67 -14.49 -11.84 -9.96
N SER A 68 -15.38 -12.82 -10.09
CA SER A 68 -16.64 -12.59 -10.83
C SER A 68 -17.51 -11.52 -10.15
N TYR A 69 -18.53 -11.01 -10.85
CA TYR A 69 -19.49 -10.08 -10.25
C TYR A 69 -20.13 -10.67 -8.97
N GLU A 70 -20.55 -11.94 -9.03
CA GLU A 70 -21.19 -12.65 -7.92
C GLU A 70 -20.23 -12.88 -6.75
N GLU A 71 -18.96 -13.20 -7.04
CA GLU A 71 -17.92 -13.39 -6.04
C GLU A 71 -17.56 -12.09 -5.32
N GLU A 72 -17.48 -10.99 -6.07
CA GLU A 72 -17.22 -9.65 -5.53
C GLU A 72 -18.42 -9.14 -4.71
N GLU A 73 -19.65 -9.38 -5.17
CA GLU A 73 -20.86 -9.09 -4.42
C GLU A 73 -20.93 -9.92 -3.12
N PHE A 74 -20.58 -11.21 -3.20
CA PHE A 74 -20.46 -12.07 -2.02
C PHE A 74 -19.44 -11.52 -1.02
N LEU A 75 -18.25 -11.10 -1.48
CA LEU A 75 -17.22 -10.51 -0.64
C LEU A 75 -17.74 -9.27 0.09
N PHE A 76 -18.38 -8.33 -0.62
CA PHE A 76 -18.93 -7.14 0.02
C PHE A 76 -19.98 -7.47 1.08
N ASN A 77 -20.89 -8.41 0.79
CA ASN A 77 -21.90 -8.87 1.76
C ASN A 77 -21.26 -9.47 3.02
N VAL A 78 -20.17 -10.23 2.85
CA VAL A 78 -19.41 -10.81 3.97
C VAL A 78 -18.74 -9.73 4.83
N LEU A 79 -18.34 -8.61 4.24
CA LEU A 79 -17.67 -7.51 4.94
C LEU A 79 -18.64 -6.56 5.67
N LEU A 80 -19.92 -6.49 5.27
CA LEU A 80 -20.93 -5.59 5.87
C LEU A 80 -20.95 -5.59 7.41
N PRO A 81 -20.91 -6.75 8.12
CA PRO A 81 -20.98 -6.77 9.58
C PRO A 81 -19.76 -6.16 10.28
N TYR A 82 -18.66 -5.92 9.56
CA TYR A 82 -17.40 -5.41 10.10
C TYR A 82 -17.20 -3.92 9.76
N GLN A 83 -18.18 -3.28 9.13
CA GLN A 83 -18.11 -1.87 8.79
C GLN A 83 -18.50 -0.97 9.97
N ASP A 84 -17.83 0.18 10.08
CA ASP A 84 -18.14 1.28 10.98
C ASP A 84 -18.05 2.59 10.20
N ASN A 85 -19.06 2.87 9.37
CA ASN A 85 -19.03 3.93 8.36
C ASN A 85 -17.72 3.93 7.56
N SER A 86 -17.27 2.73 7.20
CA SER A 86 -15.89 2.48 6.78
C SER A 86 -15.50 3.26 5.52
N PHE A 87 -14.27 3.75 5.50
CA PHE A 87 -13.62 4.20 4.28
C PHE A 87 -13.07 2.99 3.52
N ILE A 88 -13.86 2.51 2.55
CA ILE A 88 -13.53 1.32 1.75
C ILE A 88 -12.68 1.71 0.55
N THR A 89 -11.52 1.07 0.42
CA THR A 89 -10.61 1.15 -0.72
C THR A 89 -10.53 -0.20 -1.42
N ILE A 90 -10.53 -0.23 -2.75
CA ILE A 90 -10.33 -1.45 -3.54
C ILE A 90 -9.30 -1.25 -4.65
N GLU A 91 -8.45 -2.25 -4.85
CA GLU A 91 -7.53 -2.33 -5.98
C GLU A 91 -8.20 -2.94 -7.21
N ILE A 92 -7.99 -2.32 -8.38
CA ILE A 92 -8.57 -2.77 -9.65
C ILE A 92 -7.51 -2.80 -10.76
N ASN A 93 -7.75 -3.65 -11.75
CA ASN A 93 -7.10 -3.53 -13.05
C ASN A 93 -7.94 -2.67 -14.01
N PRO A 94 -7.32 -2.09 -15.05
CA PRO A 94 -8.01 -1.25 -16.04
C PRO A 94 -9.15 -1.94 -16.81
N ASP A 95 -9.18 -3.27 -16.84
CA ASP A 95 -10.11 -4.08 -17.65
C ASP A 95 -11.46 -4.34 -16.97
N ILE A 96 -11.83 -3.54 -15.97
CA ILE A 96 -13.06 -3.73 -15.20
C ILE A 96 -14.31 -3.33 -16.00
N GLU A 97 -15.38 -4.11 -15.83
CA GLU A 97 -16.69 -3.86 -16.44
C GLU A 97 -17.51 -2.84 -15.63
N GLU A 98 -18.39 -2.08 -16.32
CA GLU A 98 -19.23 -1.04 -15.71
C GLU A 98 -20.13 -1.58 -14.59
N GLU A 99 -20.65 -2.82 -14.72
CA GLU A 99 -21.51 -3.43 -13.71
C GLU A 99 -20.81 -3.59 -12.35
N LYS A 100 -19.51 -3.86 -12.34
CA LYS A 100 -18.73 -3.89 -11.08
C LYS A 100 -18.52 -2.50 -10.48
N ILE A 101 -18.43 -1.46 -11.30
CA ILE A 101 -18.36 -0.09 -10.79
C ILE A 101 -19.70 0.30 -10.14
N LYS A 102 -20.84 -0.12 -10.71
CA LYS A 102 -22.15 0.02 -10.04
C LYS A 102 -22.19 -0.72 -8.71
N LEU A 103 -21.60 -1.93 -8.66
CA LEU A 103 -21.45 -2.69 -7.43
C LEU A 103 -20.65 -1.91 -6.36
N PHE A 104 -19.55 -1.26 -6.76
CA PHE A 104 -18.75 -0.41 -5.86
C PHE A 104 -19.56 0.73 -5.28
N LYS A 105 -20.39 1.38 -6.09
CA LYS A 105 -21.33 2.41 -5.63
C LYS A 105 -22.37 1.83 -4.66
N LYS A 106 -22.97 0.69 -4.97
CA LYS A 106 -23.94 -0.01 -4.12
C LYS A 106 -23.37 -0.31 -2.73
N TYR A 107 -22.10 -0.72 -2.65
CA TYR A 107 -21.41 -1.04 -1.40
C TYR A 107 -20.57 0.10 -0.83
N ASN A 108 -20.79 1.33 -1.31
CA ASN A 108 -20.19 2.54 -0.77
C ASN A 108 -18.65 2.56 -0.76
N VAL A 109 -18.02 1.95 -1.77
CA VAL A 109 -16.58 2.08 -2.03
C VAL A 109 -16.25 3.56 -2.22
N LYS A 110 -15.28 4.06 -1.46
CA LYS A 110 -14.90 5.48 -1.43
C LYS A 110 -13.70 5.77 -2.30
N ARG A 111 -12.79 4.80 -2.43
CA ARG A 111 -11.52 4.96 -3.11
C ARG A 111 -11.19 3.76 -3.98
N VAL A 112 -10.60 4.02 -5.13
CA VAL A 112 -10.11 3.00 -6.05
C VAL A 112 -8.63 3.23 -6.33
N SER A 113 -7.85 2.15 -6.26
CA SER A 113 -6.43 2.13 -6.66
C SER A 113 -6.27 1.37 -7.97
N ILE A 114 -5.72 2.01 -8.99
CA ILE A 114 -5.61 1.44 -10.34
C ILE A 114 -4.14 1.21 -10.65
N GLY A 115 -3.79 -0.06 -10.89
CA GLY A 115 -2.43 -0.39 -11.31
C GLY A 115 -2.22 -0.10 -12.80
N VAL A 116 -1.58 1.03 -13.11
CA VAL A 116 -1.21 1.45 -14.49
C VAL A 116 0.26 1.13 -14.78
N GLN A 117 1.12 1.48 -13.82
CA GLN A 117 2.57 1.33 -13.80
C GLN A 117 3.32 2.18 -14.82
N SER A 118 2.92 2.18 -16.09
CA SER A 118 3.51 3.00 -17.16
C SER A 118 2.55 3.09 -18.35
N PHE A 119 2.73 4.07 -19.22
CA PHE A 119 2.13 4.11 -20.57
C PHE A 119 3.15 3.84 -21.68
N ASN A 120 4.39 3.48 -21.32
CA ASN A 120 5.41 3.05 -22.25
C ASN A 120 5.20 1.58 -22.64
N LYS A 121 5.01 1.31 -23.94
CA LYS A 121 4.70 -0.04 -24.45
C LYS A 121 5.81 -1.07 -24.19
N ASN A 122 7.07 -0.65 -24.20
CA ASN A 122 8.19 -1.54 -23.94
C ASN A 122 8.24 -1.94 -22.47
N ILE A 123 8.03 -0.98 -21.57
CA ILE A 123 7.91 -1.25 -20.12
C ILE A 123 6.71 -2.16 -19.87
N LEU A 124 5.53 -1.83 -20.39
CA LEU A 124 4.31 -2.64 -20.22
C LEU A 124 4.49 -4.09 -20.70
N SER A 125 5.11 -4.27 -21.87
CA SER A 125 5.44 -5.59 -22.39
C SER A 125 6.37 -6.37 -21.45
N LEU A 126 7.44 -5.72 -20.98
CA LEU A 126 8.39 -6.29 -20.01
C LEU A 126 7.71 -6.71 -18.70
N ILE A 127 6.81 -5.87 -18.16
CA ILE A 127 6.10 -6.15 -16.91
C ILE A 127 4.89 -7.08 -17.07
N ASN A 128 4.67 -7.58 -18.29
CA ASN A 128 3.56 -8.45 -18.66
C ASN A 128 2.17 -7.82 -18.42
N ARG A 129 2.07 -6.49 -18.56
CA ARG A 129 0.85 -5.71 -18.30
C ARG A 129 0.33 -5.09 -19.61
N ASP A 130 -0.95 -4.77 -19.62
CA ASP A 130 -1.57 -4.01 -20.72
C ASP A 130 -2.31 -2.83 -20.10
N SER A 131 -2.02 -1.62 -20.58
CA SER A 131 -2.62 -0.38 -20.11
C SER A 131 -2.50 0.66 -21.20
N ASP A 132 -3.62 1.31 -21.49
CA ASP A 132 -3.72 2.33 -22.51
C ASP A 132 -4.27 3.63 -21.91
N PHE A 133 -3.74 4.77 -22.36
CA PHE A 133 -4.10 6.07 -21.79
C PHE A 133 -5.58 6.39 -21.97
N ASP A 134 -6.15 6.12 -23.14
CA ASP A 134 -7.56 6.40 -23.42
C ASP A 134 -8.47 5.47 -22.62
N LYS A 135 -8.05 4.21 -22.43
CA LYS A 135 -8.74 3.27 -21.54
C LYS A 135 -8.80 3.77 -20.09
N ILE A 136 -7.66 4.21 -19.54
CA ILE A 136 -7.61 4.75 -18.17
C ILE A 136 -8.45 6.03 -18.05
N LYS A 137 -8.38 6.91 -19.05
CA LYS A 137 -9.18 8.13 -19.09
C LYS A 137 -10.68 7.81 -19.09
N HIS A 138 -11.13 6.87 -19.91
CA HIS A 138 -12.51 6.42 -19.92
C HIS A 138 -12.93 5.81 -18.58
N LEU A 139 -12.10 4.95 -17.99
CA LEU A 139 -12.34 4.34 -16.69
C LEU A 139 -12.50 5.40 -15.58
N ILE A 140 -11.67 6.43 -15.56
CA ILE A 140 -11.79 7.53 -14.59
C ILE A 140 -13.11 8.29 -14.77
N LEU A 141 -13.50 8.59 -16.01
CA LEU A 141 -14.81 9.22 -16.27
C LEU A 141 -15.97 8.34 -15.79
N LEU A 142 -15.84 7.03 -15.96
CA LEU A 142 -16.84 6.06 -15.53
C LEU A 142 -16.92 5.96 -13.99
N LEU A 143 -15.78 5.92 -13.30
CA LEU A 143 -15.73 5.98 -11.84
C LEU A 143 -16.39 7.27 -11.30
N ASN A 144 -16.08 8.41 -11.92
CA ASN A 144 -16.68 9.70 -11.56
C ASN A 144 -18.20 9.75 -11.79
N LYS A 145 -18.71 9.10 -12.85
CA LYS A 145 -20.16 8.96 -13.12
C LYS A 145 -20.88 8.23 -11.97
N TYR A 146 -20.18 7.37 -11.24
CA TYR A 146 -20.68 6.63 -10.08
C TYR A 146 -20.20 7.22 -8.74
N ASP A 147 -19.81 8.49 -8.73
CA ASP A 147 -19.38 9.28 -7.56
C ASP A 147 -18.13 8.72 -6.83
N ILE A 148 -17.25 8.02 -7.54
CA ILE A 148 -15.96 7.57 -7.02
C ILE A 148 -14.87 8.52 -7.51
N TYR A 149 -14.54 9.51 -6.68
CA TYR A 149 -13.59 10.58 -7.03
C TYR A 149 -12.19 10.43 -6.41
N ASP A 150 -12.06 9.64 -5.35
CA ASP A 150 -10.75 9.34 -4.75
C ASP A 150 -10.09 8.20 -5.54
N ILE A 151 -9.29 8.58 -6.53
CA ILE A 151 -8.64 7.67 -7.46
C ILE A 151 -7.13 7.80 -7.30
N ASN A 152 -6.48 6.67 -7.03
CA ASN A 152 -5.04 6.49 -7.11
C ASN A 152 -4.66 5.81 -8.43
N LEU A 153 -3.55 6.25 -9.03
CA LEU A 153 -2.85 5.50 -10.06
C LEU A 153 -1.46 5.09 -9.56
N ASP A 154 -1.10 3.83 -9.74
CA ASP A 154 0.24 3.34 -9.46
C ASP A 154 1.16 3.61 -10.65
N LEU A 155 2.32 4.21 -10.40
CA LEU A 155 3.42 4.44 -11.33
C LEU A 155 4.61 3.60 -10.89
N MET A 156 5.32 3.00 -11.85
CA MET A 156 6.61 2.35 -11.62
C MET A 156 7.73 3.07 -12.36
N TYR A 157 8.92 3.07 -11.75
CA TYR A 157 10.16 3.60 -12.33
C TYR A 157 11.34 2.67 -11.97
N GLY A 158 12.55 2.99 -12.42
CA GLY A 158 13.73 2.15 -12.15
C GLY A 158 13.89 1.00 -13.13
N PHE A 159 13.31 1.10 -14.34
CA PHE A 159 13.53 0.11 -15.40
C PHE A 159 14.86 0.37 -16.12
N LYS A 160 15.57 -0.70 -16.49
CA LYS A 160 16.76 -0.65 -17.34
C LYS A 160 16.44 0.10 -18.64
N ASN A 161 17.30 1.06 -18.98
CA ASN A 161 17.17 1.92 -20.15
C ASN A 161 15.96 2.88 -20.17
N GLN A 162 15.16 2.97 -19.10
CA GLN A 162 14.11 3.99 -19.00
C GLN A 162 14.74 5.39 -18.91
N THR A 163 14.45 6.20 -19.91
CA THR A 163 14.94 7.58 -19.98
C THR A 163 14.09 8.51 -19.12
N LEU A 164 14.65 9.66 -18.73
CA LEU A 164 13.87 10.70 -18.03
C LEU A 164 12.73 11.26 -18.89
N ASN A 165 12.90 11.30 -20.22
CA ASN A 165 11.85 11.75 -21.13
C ASN A 165 10.65 10.78 -21.12
N GLU A 166 10.89 9.46 -21.16
CA GLU A 166 9.80 8.47 -21.08
C GLU A 166 9.07 8.54 -19.73
N LEU A 167 9.81 8.74 -18.64
CA LEU A 167 9.23 8.95 -17.31
C LEU A 167 8.43 10.26 -17.23
N GLU A 168 8.92 11.32 -17.86
CA GLU A 168 8.19 12.60 -17.97
C GLU A 168 6.91 12.46 -18.77
N GLU A 169 6.91 11.72 -19.88
CA GLU A 169 5.73 11.42 -20.68
C GLU A 169 4.66 10.70 -19.84
N ASP A 170 5.07 9.68 -19.05
CA ASP A 170 4.17 8.99 -18.13
C ASP A 170 3.61 9.95 -17.07
N LEU A 171 4.45 10.73 -16.40
CA LEU A 171 4.01 11.70 -15.38
C LEU A 171 3.06 12.77 -15.95
N ASN A 172 3.30 13.25 -17.17
CA ASN A 172 2.39 14.16 -17.86
C ASN A 172 1.04 13.51 -18.12
N LYS A 173 1.01 12.26 -18.60
CA LYS A 173 -0.23 11.50 -18.78
C LYS A 173 -0.97 11.32 -17.44
N PHE A 174 -0.31 10.81 -16.40
CA PHE A 174 -0.91 10.61 -15.07
C PHE A 174 -1.54 11.91 -14.53
N THR A 175 -0.81 13.02 -14.57
CA THR A 175 -1.28 14.29 -14.01
C THR A 175 -2.34 14.99 -14.87
N SER A 176 -2.46 14.65 -16.15
CA SER A 176 -3.54 15.14 -17.03
C SER A 176 -4.92 14.55 -16.70
N LEU A 177 -4.97 13.40 -16.03
CA LEU A 177 -6.20 12.65 -15.74
C LEU A 177 -7.02 13.22 -14.57
N LYS A 178 -6.61 14.38 -14.02
CA LYS A 178 -7.29 15.09 -12.90
C LYS A 178 -7.50 14.25 -11.64
N ILE A 179 -6.73 13.18 -11.45
CA ILE A 179 -6.69 12.35 -10.24
C ILE A 179 -6.17 13.11 -9.02
N LYS A 180 -6.28 12.49 -7.84
CA LYS A 180 -5.96 13.10 -6.56
C LYS A 180 -4.80 12.43 -5.82
N HIS A 181 -4.40 11.24 -6.28
CA HIS A 181 -3.33 10.48 -5.66
C HIS A 181 -2.51 9.70 -6.69
N ILE A 182 -1.21 9.61 -6.47
CA ILE A 182 -0.27 8.82 -7.27
C ILE A 182 0.64 8.06 -6.30
N SER A 183 0.69 6.75 -6.44
CA SER A 183 1.68 5.89 -5.81
C SER A 183 2.84 5.69 -6.78
N THR A 184 4.08 5.74 -6.30
CA THR A 184 5.28 5.59 -7.12
C THR A 184 6.16 4.50 -6.50
N TYR A 185 6.44 3.45 -7.27
CA TYR A 185 7.23 2.31 -6.83
C TYR A 185 8.48 2.17 -7.69
N CYS A 186 9.64 2.07 -7.05
CA CYS A 186 10.84 1.62 -7.74
C CYS A 186 10.69 0.13 -8.06
N LEU A 187 11.07 -0.29 -9.26
CA LEU A 187 11.19 -1.70 -9.57
C LEU A 187 12.19 -2.34 -8.59
N GLN A 188 11.75 -3.42 -7.95
CA GLN A 188 12.57 -4.26 -7.09
C GLN A 188 12.56 -5.68 -7.66
N LEU A 189 13.73 -6.33 -7.64
CA LEU A 189 13.88 -7.72 -8.06
C LEU A 189 13.91 -8.60 -6.82
N GLU A 190 12.84 -9.34 -6.63
CA GLU A 190 12.67 -10.26 -5.52
C GLU A 190 12.84 -11.69 -6.03
N GLU A 191 13.33 -12.60 -5.18
CA GLU A 191 13.66 -13.98 -5.58
C GLU A 191 12.51 -14.69 -6.30
N SER A 192 11.26 -14.40 -5.91
CA SER A 192 10.07 -15.04 -6.48
C SER A 192 9.54 -14.41 -7.78
N THR A 193 10.17 -13.34 -8.28
CA THR A 193 9.69 -12.60 -9.45
C THR A 193 10.20 -13.19 -10.75
N LEU A 194 9.39 -13.10 -11.81
CA LEU A 194 9.76 -13.59 -13.14
C LEU A 194 10.94 -12.80 -13.71
N LEU A 195 11.01 -11.49 -13.48
CA LEU A 195 12.14 -10.66 -13.90
C LEU A 195 13.45 -11.10 -13.24
N ASN A 196 13.42 -11.46 -11.95
CA ASN A 196 14.60 -12.01 -11.28
C ASN A 196 15.03 -13.37 -11.89
N ASN A 197 14.05 -14.25 -12.18
CA ASN A 197 14.32 -15.53 -12.85
C ASN A 197 14.85 -15.37 -14.29
N MET A 198 14.55 -14.24 -14.94
CA MET A 198 15.08 -13.86 -16.25
C MET A 198 16.44 -13.15 -16.16
N HIS A 199 17.02 -13.02 -14.96
CA HIS A 199 18.25 -12.27 -14.70
C HIS A 199 18.19 -10.83 -15.24
N TYR A 200 17.04 -10.18 -15.09
CA TYR A 200 16.92 -8.76 -15.42
C TYR A 200 17.87 -7.95 -14.54
N GLU A 201 18.52 -6.94 -15.11
CA GLU A 201 19.42 -6.04 -14.37
C GLU A 201 18.72 -4.70 -14.14
N LEU A 202 18.84 -4.15 -12.94
CA LEU A 202 18.37 -2.80 -12.64
C LEU A 202 19.39 -1.75 -13.12
N PRO A 203 18.98 -0.49 -13.34
CA PRO A 203 19.91 0.62 -13.51
C PRO A 203 20.76 0.83 -12.26
N ASP A 204 21.89 1.52 -12.42
CA ASP A 204 22.70 1.98 -11.28
C ASP A 204 21.88 2.87 -10.33
N ASP A 205 22.20 2.81 -9.03
CA ASP A 205 21.53 3.59 -7.99
C ASP A 205 21.51 5.09 -8.28
N GLU A 206 22.54 5.62 -8.96
CA GLU A 206 22.60 7.03 -9.34
C GLU A 206 21.53 7.40 -10.39
N ILE A 207 21.20 6.48 -11.30
CA ILE A 207 20.13 6.67 -12.28
C ILE A 207 18.77 6.60 -11.58
N ILE A 208 18.57 5.60 -10.72
CA ILE A 208 17.34 5.46 -9.94
C ILE A 208 17.10 6.69 -9.07
N ARG A 209 18.16 7.21 -8.44
CA ARG A 209 18.11 8.45 -7.65
C ARG A 209 17.69 9.65 -8.50
N LYS A 210 18.27 9.83 -9.68
CA LYS A 210 17.89 10.90 -10.63
C LYS A 210 16.42 10.80 -11.03
N GLN A 211 15.92 9.59 -11.29
CA GLN A 211 14.50 9.35 -11.60
C GLN A 211 13.60 9.68 -10.40
N TYR A 212 13.97 9.27 -9.19
CA TYR A 212 13.23 9.58 -7.97
C TYR A 212 13.13 11.09 -7.72
N ASP A 213 14.26 11.80 -7.77
CA ASP A 213 14.30 13.25 -7.56
C ASP A 213 13.49 13.98 -8.64
N PHE A 214 13.51 13.48 -9.88
CA PHE A 214 12.66 14.00 -10.95
C PHE A 214 11.17 13.84 -10.65
N ILE A 215 10.73 12.65 -10.23
CA ILE A 215 9.34 12.35 -9.84
C ILE A 215 8.88 13.28 -8.72
N VAL A 216 9.64 13.37 -7.62
CA VAL A 216 9.30 14.19 -6.45
C VAL A 216 9.09 15.65 -6.87
N ASN A 217 10.05 16.21 -7.60
CA ASN A 217 10.00 17.60 -8.04
C ASN A 217 8.86 17.86 -9.05
N PHE A 218 8.65 16.94 -9.98
CA PHE A 218 7.57 17.05 -10.96
C PHE A 218 6.19 17.02 -10.27
N LEU A 219 5.96 16.05 -9.39
CA LEU A 219 4.69 15.88 -8.69
C LEU A 219 4.39 17.07 -7.76
N LYS A 220 5.40 17.56 -7.02
CA LYS A 220 5.28 18.78 -6.18
C LYS A 220 4.82 19.98 -7.01
N LYS A 221 5.42 20.20 -8.19
CA LYS A 221 4.99 21.28 -9.13
C LYS A 221 3.57 21.10 -9.67
N LYS A 222 3.06 19.87 -9.73
CA LYS A 222 1.68 19.56 -10.13
C LYS A 222 0.69 19.54 -8.96
N GLY A 223 1.15 19.89 -7.75
CA GLY A 223 0.33 19.98 -6.54
C GLY A 223 0.06 18.64 -5.86
N PHE A 224 0.90 17.63 -6.10
CA PHE A 224 0.89 16.37 -5.35
C PHE A 224 2.07 16.38 -4.37
N PHE A 225 1.77 16.23 -3.08
CA PHE A 225 2.78 16.27 -2.02
C PHE A 225 3.00 14.87 -1.47
N ARG A 226 4.26 14.52 -1.26
CA ARG A 226 4.67 13.23 -0.66
C ARG A 226 4.26 13.23 0.80
N TYR A 227 3.42 12.30 1.24
CA TYR A 227 3.04 12.20 2.66
C TYR A 227 3.70 11.01 3.38
N GLU A 228 4.17 10.03 2.61
CA GLU A 228 5.01 8.91 3.06
C GLU A 228 5.92 8.43 1.91
N VAL A 229 6.75 7.42 2.17
CA VAL A 229 7.83 6.95 1.28
C VAL A 229 7.52 6.84 -0.21
N SER A 230 6.32 6.37 -0.58
CA SER A 230 5.99 5.95 -1.94
C SER A 230 4.76 6.66 -2.51
N ASN A 231 4.09 7.53 -1.77
CA ASN A 231 2.76 8.01 -2.09
C ASN A 231 2.67 9.53 -2.02
N PHE A 232 2.03 10.07 -3.06
CA PHE A 232 1.84 11.49 -3.28
C PHE A 232 0.34 11.77 -3.42
N ALA A 233 -0.13 12.80 -2.73
CA ALA A 233 -1.54 13.15 -2.72
C ALA A 233 -1.74 14.66 -2.82
N LYS A 234 -2.91 15.05 -3.32
CA LYS A 234 -3.45 16.37 -3.02
C LYS A 234 -3.93 16.41 -1.56
N ASP A 235 -4.09 17.61 -1.02
CA ASP A 235 -4.58 17.79 0.36
C ASP A 235 -5.88 17.03 0.61
N ASN A 236 -5.93 16.31 1.74
CA ASN A 236 -7.06 15.48 2.18
C ASN A 236 -7.33 14.22 1.34
N TYR A 237 -6.43 13.83 0.43
CA TYR A 237 -6.52 12.59 -0.37
C TYR A 237 -5.45 11.55 -0.03
N GLN A 238 -4.74 11.73 1.09
CA GLN A 238 -3.82 10.71 1.62
C GLN A 238 -4.59 9.41 1.91
N SER A 239 -3.98 8.27 1.60
CA SER A 239 -4.61 6.97 1.88
C SER A 239 -4.75 6.81 3.40
N LYS A 240 -6.01 6.83 3.86
CA LYS A 240 -6.34 6.58 5.27
C LYS A 240 -5.80 5.24 5.74
N HIS A 241 -5.90 4.21 4.89
CA HIS A 241 -5.44 2.87 5.24
C HIS A 241 -3.92 2.78 5.35
N ASN A 242 -3.17 3.40 4.42
CA ASN A 242 -1.71 3.38 4.46
C ASN A 242 -1.18 4.04 5.73
N LEU A 243 -1.80 5.16 6.12
CA LEU A 243 -1.44 5.88 7.35
C LEU A 243 -1.67 5.08 8.63
N ILE A 244 -2.58 4.10 8.64
CA ILE A 244 -2.75 3.21 9.80
C ILE A 244 -1.46 2.43 10.06
N TYR A 245 -0.85 1.87 9.01
CA TYR A 245 0.44 1.16 9.13
C TYR A 245 1.56 2.10 9.54
N TRP A 246 1.68 3.27 8.90
CA TRP A 246 2.78 4.20 9.18
C TRP A 246 2.68 4.89 10.53
N ASN A 247 1.49 4.97 11.12
CA ASN A 247 1.28 5.41 12.50
C ASN A 247 1.38 4.25 13.51
N ASN A 248 1.72 3.03 13.07
CA ASN A 248 1.76 1.84 13.91
C ASN A 248 0.44 1.60 14.67
N HIS A 249 -0.69 1.98 14.08
CA HIS A 249 -2.02 1.74 14.65
C HIS A 249 -2.43 0.28 14.45
N GLU A 250 -3.37 -0.19 15.27
CA GLU A 250 -3.86 -1.56 15.18
C GLU A 250 -4.78 -1.78 13.96
N TYR A 251 -4.61 -2.92 13.30
CA TYR A 251 -5.40 -3.33 12.16
C TYR A 251 -5.61 -4.85 12.10
N GLY A 252 -6.77 -5.26 11.61
CA GLY A 252 -7.07 -6.64 11.24
C GLY A 252 -6.49 -7.00 9.87
N GLY A 253 -6.27 -8.29 9.65
CA GLY A 253 -5.82 -8.85 8.38
C GLY A 253 -6.45 -10.22 8.15
N VAL A 254 -7.01 -10.41 6.96
CA VAL A 254 -7.56 -11.69 6.49
C VAL A 254 -7.12 -12.00 5.08
N GLY A 255 -7.09 -13.28 4.73
CA GLY A 255 -6.57 -13.76 3.47
C GLY A 255 -5.13 -14.25 3.53
N LEU A 256 -4.75 -14.99 2.49
CA LEU A 256 -3.42 -15.53 2.24
C LEU A 256 -2.34 -14.47 2.44
N ASN A 257 -1.32 -14.79 3.24
CA ASN A 257 -0.20 -13.89 3.56
C ASN A 257 -0.58 -12.52 4.13
N ALA A 258 -1.83 -12.31 4.56
CA ALA A 258 -2.23 -11.07 5.20
C ALA A 258 -1.58 -10.95 6.58
N SER A 259 -1.08 -9.76 6.90
CA SER A 259 -0.61 -9.44 8.24
C SER A 259 -1.68 -8.70 9.04
N SER A 260 -1.63 -8.81 10.36
CA SER A 260 -2.48 -8.07 11.30
C SER A 260 -1.66 -7.62 12.51
N TYR A 261 -2.12 -6.56 13.18
CA TYR A 261 -1.54 -6.06 14.42
C TYR A 261 -2.65 -5.65 15.38
N ILE A 262 -2.93 -6.45 16.41
CA ILE A 262 -3.97 -6.18 17.40
C ILE A 262 -3.51 -6.65 18.78
N ASN A 263 -3.74 -5.81 19.80
CA ASN A 263 -3.44 -6.06 21.21
C ASN A 263 -1.96 -6.44 21.41
N ASN A 264 -1.05 -5.69 20.80
CA ASN A 264 0.40 -5.93 20.81
C ASN A 264 0.84 -7.27 20.19
N ILE A 265 -0.01 -7.92 19.38
CA ILE A 265 0.35 -9.15 18.68
C ILE A 265 0.34 -8.89 17.18
N ARG A 266 1.49 -9.10 16.54
CA ARG A 266 1.61 -9.14 15.09
C ARG A 266 1.44 -10.58 14.62
N ARG A 267 0.62 -10.78 13.59
CA ARG A 267 0.42 -12.09 12.96
C ARG A 267 0.56 -11.99 11.46
N THR A 268 1.04 -13.05 10.84
CA THR A 268 1.03 -13.23 9.39
C THR A 268 0.36 -14.57 9.07
N ASN A 269 -0.57 -14.51 8.13
CA ASN A 269 -1.24 -15.69 7.63
C ASN A 269 -0.35 -16.50 6.70
N THR A 270 -0.66 -17.78 6.54
CA THR A 270 0.04 -18.69 5.65
C THR A 270 0.04 -18.22 4.20
N LYS A 271 1.14 -18.52 3.52
CA LYS A 271 1.28 -18.39 2.05
C LYS A 271 0.74 -19.63 1.32
N ASN A 272 0.45 -20.73 2.03
CA ASN A 272 -0.01 -21.97 1.45
C ASN A 272 -1.54 -21.97 1.27
N LEU A 273 -1.99 -22.01 0.01
CA LEU A 273 -3.42 -22.00 -0.30
C LEU A 273 -4.16 -23.19 0.31
N SER A 274 -3.59 -24.40 0.25
CA SER A 274 -4.24 -25.60 0.78
C SER A 274 -4.46 -25.49 2.28
N SER A 275 -3.41 -25.09 3.03
CA SER A 275 -3.51 -24.85 4.47
C SER A 275 -4.57 -23.79 4.79
N TYR A 276 -4.59 -22.68 4.03
CA TYR A 276 -5.59 -21.63 4.21
C TYR A 276 -7.03 -22.13 3.96
N LEU A 277 -7.26 -22.92 2.91
CA LEU A 277 -8.57 -23.48 2.58
C LEU A 277 -9.07 -24.51 3.61
N GLU A 278 -8.15 -25.18 4.31
CA GLU A 278 -8.44 -26.11 5.40
C GLU A 278 -8.73 -25.40 6.74
N GLY A 279 -8.58 -24.07 6.81
CA GLY A 279 -8.77 -23.29 8.03
C GLY A 279 -7.50 -23.10 8.86
N ASN A 280 -6.35 -23.56 8.36
CA ASN A 280 -5.05 -23.37 8.99
C ASN A 280 -4.46 -22.02 8.54
N TYR A 281 -4.98 -20.94 9.11
CA TYR A 281 -4.69 -19.58 8.64
C TYR A 281 -3.33 -19.03 9.10
N GLN A 282 -2.91 -19.31 10.33
CA GLN A 282 -1.75 -18.68 10.96
C GLN A 282 -0.44 -19.36 10.59
N ASP A 283 0.58 -18.57 10.25
CA ASP A 283 1.94 -19.05 9.91
C ASP A 283 2.98 -18.49 10.88
N TYR A 284 2.87 -17.20 11.19
CA TYR A 284 3.77 -16.52 12.12
C TYR A 284 2.98 -15.67 13.12
N GLU A 285 3.44 -15.65 14.37
CA GLU A 285 2.92 -14.81 15.44
C GLU A 285 4.08 -14.27 16.27
N GLU A 286 3.99 -12.99 16.61
CA GLU A 286 4.95 -12.26 17.42
C GLU A 286 4.20 -11.45 18.48
N ILE A 287 4.54 -11.67 19.75
CA ILE A 287 4.05 -10.87 20.87
C ILE A 287 5.06 -9.77 21.13
N LEU A 288 4.66 -8.51 20.92
CA LEU A 288 5.57 -7.38 20.99
C LEU A 288 5.85 -6.97 22.44
N SER A 289 7.13 -6.96 22.80
CA SER A 289 7.61 -6.27 24.00
C SER A 289 7.46 -4.75 23.86
N LEU A 290 7.73 -4.01 24.94
CA LEU A 290 7.77 -2.54 24.86
C LEU A 290 8.89 -2.04 23.94
N ASP A 291 10.03 -2.73 23.91
CA ASP A 291 11.15 -2.36 23.04
C ASP A 291 10.80 -2.63 21.55
N ASP A 292 10.07 -3.71 21.25
CA ASP A 292 9.58 -3.96 19.88
C ASP A 292 8.57 -2.90 19.44
N GLN A 293 7.65 -2.51 20.33
CA GLN A 293 6.69 -1.44 20.05
C GLN A 293 7.42 -0.11 19.78
N GLU A 294 8.49 0.17 20.53
CA GLU A 294 9.34 1.33 20.33
C GLU A 294 10.06 1.29 18.98
N PHE A 295 10.65 0.13 18.64
CA PHE A 295 11.25 -0.12 17.33
C PHE A 295 10.27 0.15 16.19
N TYR A 296 9.07 -0.43 16.24
CA TYR A 296 8.06 -0.23 15.20
C TYR A 296 7.55 1.21 15.10
N PHE A 297 7.40 1.90 16.23
CA PHE A 297 7.01 3.32 16.24
C PHE A 297 8.00 4.17 15.45
N ILE A 298 9.30 3.97 15.66
CA ILE A 298 10.36 4.71 14.97
C ILE A 298 10.47 4.27 13.51
N MET A 299 10.53 2.95 13.27
CA MET A 299 10.73 2.35 11.94
C MET A 299 9.61 2.76 10.98
N LEU A 300 8.35 2.66 11.42
CA LEU A 300 7.19 2.99 10.60
C LEU A 300 6.98 4.51 10.54
N GLY A 301 7.17 5.21 11.65
CA GLY A 301 6.88 6.63 11.74
C GLY A 301 7.80 7.51 10.88
N LEU A 302 9.10 7.22 10.85
CA LEU A 302 10.06 7.98 10.04
C LEU A 302 9.89 7.79 8.52
N ARG A 303 9.03 6.86 8.08
CA ARG A 303 8.62 6.72 6.67
C ARG A 303 7.59 7.78 6.23
N LYS A 304 7.04 8.56 7.15
CA LYS A 304 6.14 9.69 6.85
C LYS A 304 6.94 10.97 6.64
N GLU A 305 6.41 11.86 5.81
CA GLU A 305 6.98 13.21 5.63
C GLU A 305 7.07 13.98 6.95
N LYS A 306 6.06 13.82 7.82
CA LYS A 306 6.02 14.44 9.16
C LYS A 306 6.75 13.64 10.25
N GLY A 307 7.27 12.46 9.92
CA GLY A 307 8.00 11.61 10.86
C GLY A 307 7.21 11.20 12.11
N ILE A 308 7.89 11.25 13.27
CA ILE A 308 7.36 10.85 14.58
C ILE A 308 7.11 12.05 15.49
N SER A 309 6.09 11.95 16.35
CA SER A 309 5.82 12.91 17.43
C SER A 309 6.57 12.52 18.70
N LEU A 310 7.36 13.46 19.25
CA LEU A 310 8.13 13.27 20.47
C LEU A 310 7.21 13.21 21.71
N SER A 311 6.16 14.03 21.73
CA SER A 311 5.15 13.99 22.80
C SER A 311 4.38 12.67 22.83
N GLU A 312 4.02 12.12 21.66
CA GLU A 312 3.40 10.80 21.54
C GLU A 312 4.34 9.70 22.01
N TYR A 313 5.60 9.72 21.56
CA TYR A 313 6.63 8.80 22.03
C TYR A 313 6.75 8.81 23.56
N LYS A 314 6.85 10.01 24.16
CA LYS A 314 6.94 10.16 25.63
C LYS A 314 5.71 9.64 26.35
N LYS A 315 4.52 9.85 25.77
CA LYS A 315 3.27 9.34 26.33
C LYS A 315 3.22 7.81 26.32
N LEU A 316 3.62 7.18 25.22
CA LEU A 316 3.58 5.73 25.01
C LEU A 316 4.65 5.00 25.83
N PHE A 317 5.91 5.43 25.73
CA PHE A 317 7.04 4.69 26.29
C PHE A 317 7.54 5.22 27.63
N LYS A 318 7.01 6.36 28.10
CA LYS A 318 7.45 7.04 29.33
C LYS A 318 8.95 7.39 29.33
N LYS A 319 9.54 7.51 28.14
CA LYS A 319 10.93 7.86 27.88
C LYS A 319 11.01 9.19 27.13
N ASP A 320 12.12 9.89 27.23
CA ASP A 320 12.37 11.10 26.44
C ASP A 320 13.24 10.73 25.23
N PHE A 321 12.69 10.85 24.02
CA PHE A 321 13.34 10.37 22.80
C PHE A 321 14.72 10.99 22.59
N LEU A 322 14.83 12.31 22.79
CA LEU A 322 16.08 13.05 22.55
C LEU A 322 17.17 12.67 23.55
N ILE A 323 16.79 12.17 24.73
CA ILE A 323 17.73 11.67 25.73
C ILE A 323 18.14 10.23 25.39
N CYS A 324 17.18 9.36 25.08
CA CYS A 324 17.42 7.95 24.81
C CYS A 324 18.27 7.72 23.55
N TYR A 325 18.09 8.55 22.51
CA TYR A 325 18.77 8.41 21.22
C TYR A 325 19.84 9.47 20.98
N LYS A 326 20.25 10.23 22.01
CA LYS A 326 21.16 11.38 21.89
C LYS A 326 22.40 11.07 21.03
N ASP A 327 23.14 10.04 21.41
CA ASP A 327 24.40 9.67 20.76
C ASP A 327 24.21 9.27 19.28
N LYS A 328 23.02 8.79 18.92
CA LYS A 328 22.67 8.42 17.53
C LYS A 328 22.10 9.61 16.74
N LEU A 329 21.54 10.62 17.43
CA LEU A 329 20.90 11.78 16.81
C LEU A 329 21.84 12.93 16.53
N ASP A 330 22.85 13.16 17.37
CA ASP A 330 23.69 14.37 17.30
C ASP A 330 24.28 14.58 15.89
N ASP A 331 24.86 13.55 15.29
CA ASP A 331 25.39 13.62 13.92
C ASP A 331 24.29 13.78 12.85
N LEU A 332 23.16 13.08 13.01
CA LEU A 332 22.05 13.11 12.05
C LEU A 332 21.36 14.47 12.02
N LEU A 333 21.20 15.13 13.17
CA LEU A 333 20.65 16.47 13.30
C LEU A 333 21.64 17.52 12.79
N LYS A 334 22.93 17.39 13.17
CA LYS A 334 23.99 18.31 12.73
C LYS A 334 24.15 18.32 11.22
N ASN A 335 24.06 17.15 10.57
CA ASN A 335 24.15 17.01 9.11
C ASN A 335 22.84 17.37 8.39
N LYS A 336 21.77 17.69 9.13
CA LYS A 336 20.41 17.89 8.61
C LYS A 336 19.89 16.68 7.83
N ASP A 337 20.31 15.49 8.23
CA ASP A 337 19.74 14.24 7.71
C ASP A 337 18.37 13.99 8.34
N LEU A 338 18.26 14.28 9.63
CA LEU A 338 16.99 14.40 10.36
C LEU A 338 16.76 15.87 10.71
N ILE A 339 15.49 16.27 10.74
CA ILE A 339 15.05 17.60 11.12
C ILE A 339 14.14 17.46 12.34
N LEU A 340 14.47 18.22 13.37
CA LEU A 340 13.63 18.43 14.54
C LEU A 340 12.88 19.75 14.35
N ASP A 341 11.56 19.69 14.21
CA ASP A 341 10.68 20.86 14.16
C ASP A 341 9.59 20.75 15.23
N ASN A 342 9.69 21.58 16.26
CA ASN A 342 8.81 21.58 17.42
C ASN A 342 8.69 20.18 18.06
N ASP A 343 7.55 19.52 17.88
CA ASP A 343 7.26 18.19 18.42
C ASP A 343 7.62 17.04 17.47
N ASN A 344 7.97 17.33 16.21
CA ASN A 344 8.18 16.29 15.21
C ASN A 344 9.65 16.10 14.88
N LEU A 345 10.07 14.84 14.80
CA LEU A 345 11.35 14.43 14.21
C LEU A 345 11.09 13.68 12.91
N TYR A 346 11.66 14.15 11.81
CA TYR A 346 11.44 13.58 10.49
C TYR A 346 12.69 13.60 9.62
N VAL A 347 12.68 12.82 8.55
CA VAL A 347 13.79 12.75 7.60
C VAL A 347 13.71 13.94 6.65
N ASN A 348 14.85 14.58 6.41
CA ASN A 348 14.93 15.67 5.45
C ASN A 348 14.42 15.22 4.08
N GLU A 349 13.64 16.06 3.39
CA GLU A 349 12.96 15.69 2.16
C GLU A 349 13.93 15.17 1.07
N ASP A 350 15.14 15.74 1.00
CA ASP A 350 16.21 15.40 0.07
C ASP A 350 16.95 14.09 0.43
N LYS A 351 16.72 13.58 1.65
CA LYS A 351 17.39 12.39 2.19
C LYS A 351 16.46 11.19 2.23
N MET A 352 15.19 11.35 1.88
CA MET A 352 14.19 10.30 1.97
C MET A 352 14.51 9.05 1.15
N PHE A 353 15.17 9.20 -0.01
CA PHE A 353 15.61 8.06 -0.83
C PHE A 353 16.55 7.09 -0.10
N ILE A 354 17.34 7.61 0.86
CA ILE A 354 18.28 6.82 1.66
C ILE A 354 17.80 6.64 3.10
N LEU A 355 16.50 6.77 3.35
CA LEU A 355 15.90 6.65 4.70
C LEU A 355 16.42 5.46 5.50
N ASP A 356 16.53 4.29 4.86
CA ASP A 356 16.91 3.06 5.54
C ASP A 356 18.32 3.11 6.14
N TYR A 357 19.21 3.97 5.63
CA TYR A 357 20.50 4.23 6.25
C TYR A 357 20.35 4.88 7.63
N PHE A 358 19.45 5.86 7.78
CA PHE A 358 19.22 6.54 9.06
C PHE A 358 18.49 5.63 10.05
N LEU A 359 17.54 4.84 9.56
CA LEU A 359 16.86 3.84 10.39
C LEU A 359 17.84 2.81 10.94
N ARG A 360 18.78 2.35 10.10
CA ARG A 360 19.83 1.43 10.55
C ARG A 360 20.69 2.04 11.65
N LYS A 361 21.13 3.30 11.47
CA LYS A 361 21.89 4.02 12.49
C LYS A 361 21.14 4.25 13.79
N LEU A 362 19.82 4.49 13.73
CA LEU A 362 19.00 4.75 14.90
C LEU A 362 18.65 3.46 15.67
N LEU A 363 18.30 2.39 14.96
CA LEU A 363 17.70 1.19 15.55
C LEU A 363 18.67 0.03 15.78
N PHE A 364 19.81 0.04 15.09
CA PHE A 364 20.91 -0.91 15.27
C PHE A 364 22.19 -0.14 15.65
#